data_AF-A0A7S0DXU3-F1
#
_entry.id   AF-A0A7S0DXU3-F1
#
_cell.length_a   1.000
_cell.length_b   1.000
_cell.length_c   1.000
_cell.angle_alpha   90.00
_cell.angle_beta   90.00
_cell.angle_gamma   90.00
#
_symmetry.space_group_name_H-M   'P 1'
#
loop_
_entity.id
_entity.type
_entity.pdbx_description
1 polymer ?
#
loop_
_entity_poly.entity_id
_entity_poly.type
_entity_poly.pdbx_seq_one_letter_code
_entity_poly.pdbx_strand_id
1 'polypeptide(L)'
;NPMAASFAKSKNVTFEQLQIAMQTVDEAFNADPDLQPTDLRLAKIDVQGHEVEVLQGMRGVLRQAPHEIELTLEYDLRLQAAAGHSPGELPALAREMGFETRVAGQMMWLRRPLCQTRWIVAKYDCPRQAGNQLFPVLNAQLIAWALGGTLVRTQALLHRHSRLGGCDTYLEWLPTASMTIEEVKLMCPNATIERWTPPTRAGPQAEHFRTSPTVSLLKHGAITDVGDLVAPNILDAFALNPHLSQHARTTLQTLLRKGVLAAYGRAFKSLFSFPVAYANSLRAQLSRSHKQRVVGVHVRHQSVSQQWWGAIENATLYAANLAARQQDCVVVVSTELSTRLRTLREGMSRCALLNVPQPAGADLYDGTQFSDHGNQSGTFMQELFFLGQVDVLFTTAGSTGGALAASQVAHAGRKVHLCSIDGCVEATAAKAVPYYPFDNDHEQWRRFKSSCPCA
;
A
#
# COMPACT_ATOMS: atom_id res chain seq x y z
N ASN A 1 -18.06 -36.58 35.19
CA ASN A 1 -18.64 -35.28 34.79
C ASN A 1 -20.13 -35.50 34.50
N PRO A 2 -21.05 -35.11 35.40
CA PRO A 2 -22.48 -35.37 35.27
C PRO A 2 -23.18 -34.54 34.16
N MET A 3 -22.44 -33.71 33.40
CA MET A 3 -23.00 -33.00 32.24
C MET A 3 -23.17 -33.85 30.97
N ALA A 4 -22.61 -35.07 30.89
CA ALA A 4 -22.76 -35.92 29.69
C ALA A 4 -24.11 -36.68 29.62
N ALA A 5 -24.86 -36.76 30.73
CA ALA A 5 -26.12 -37.51 30.77
C ALA A 5 -27.37 -36.66 30.45
N SER A 6 -27.22 -35.35 30.24
CA SER A 6 -28.34 -34.42 29.99
C SER A 6 -28.73 -34.29 28.51
N PHE A 7 -27.87 -34.71 27.56
CA PHE A 7 -28.16 -34.59 26.13
C PHE A 7 -28.95 -35.76 25.53
N ALA A 8 -29.21 -36.83 26.28
CA ALA A 8 -29.83 -38.05 25.75
C ALA A 8 -31.38 -38.06 25.75
N LYS A 9 -32.04 -36.93 26.05
CA LYS A 9 -33.52 -36.86 26.09
C LYS A 9 -34.14 -35.70 25.32
N SER A 10 -33.44 -35.15 24.34
CA SER A 10 -34.06 -34.27 23.34
C SER A 10 -34.47 -35.09 22.11
N LYS A 11 -35.78 -35.23 21.98
CA LYS A 11 -36.56 -35.73 20.84
C LYS A 11 -35.89 -35.48 19.48
N ASN A 12 -35.84 -36.53 18.65
CA ASN A 12 -35.81 -36.51 17.18
C ASN A 12 -35.48 -35.16 16.55
N VAL A 13 -34.22 -34.73 16.63
CA VAL A 13 -33.68 -33.89 15.57
C VAL A 13 -33.45 -34.85 14.41
N THR A 14 -34.43 -34.96 13.52
CA THR A 14 -34.15 -35.48 12.19
C THR A 14 -33.04 -34.59 11.65
N PHE A 15 -31.88 -35.17 11.35
CA PHE A 15 -30.88 -34.56 10.50
C PHE A 15 -31.53 -34.36 9.11
N GLU A 16 -32.44 -33.38 8.99
CA GLU A 16 -32.61 -32.70 7.72
C GLU A 16 -31.20 -32.29 7.33
N GLN A 17 -30.73 -32.84 6.22
CA GLN A 17 -29.37 -32.67 5.75
C GLN A 17 -29.07 -31.18 5.73
N LEU A 18 -28.30 -30.71 6.71
CA LEU A 18 -27.65 -29.41 6.67
C LEU A 18 -26.71 -29.47 5.46
N GLN A 19 -27.23 -29.11 4.30
CA GLN A 19 -26.45 -28.91 3.10
C GLN A 19 -25.66 -27.62 3.30
N ILE A 20 -24.52 -27.73 3.97
CA ILE A 20 -23.54 -26.67 4.02
C ILE A 20 -22.87 -26.68 2.65
N ALA A 21 -22.98 -25.57 1.91
CA ALA A 21 -22.27 -25.42 0.65
C ALA A 21 -20.77 -25.59 0.92
N MET A 22 -20.18 -26.61 0.30
CA MET A 22 -18.74 -26.85 0.37
C MET A 22 -18.05 -25.77 -0.45
N GLN A 23 -17.14 -25.05 0.18
CA GLN A 23 -16.27 -24.07 -0.48
C GLN A 23 -14.82 -24.33 -0.05
N THR A 24 -13.89 -24.08 -0.96
CA THR A 24 -12.46 -24.07 -0.67
C THR A 24 -12.09 -22.80 0.10
N VAL A 25 -10.91 -22.81 0.73
CA VAL A 25 -10.39 -21.62 1.43
C VAL A 25 -10.08 -20.51 0.42
N ASP A 26 -9.56 -20.85 -0.75
CA ASP A 26 -9.32 -19.90 -1.84
C ASP A 26 -10.64 -19.21 -2.27
N GLU A 27 -11.73 -19.95 -2.42
CA GLU A 27 -13.05 -19.38 -2.74
C GLU A 27 -13.55 -18.44 -1.65
N ALA A 28 -13.38 -18.80 -0.38
CA ALA A 28 -13.77 -17.96 0.74
C ALA A 28 -12.99 -16.61 0.77
N PHE A 29 -11.67 -16.65 0.58
CA PHE A 29 -10.84 -15.43 0.50
C PHE A 29 -11.14 -14.59 -0.75
N ASN A 30 -11.55 -15.20 -1.85
CA ASN A 30 -11.93 -14.47 -3.06
C ASN A 30 -13.32 -13.83 -2.93
N ALA A 31 -14.22 -14.45 -2.16
CA ALA A 31 -15.58 -13.96 -1.95
C ALA A 31 -15.65 -12.80 -0.95
N ASP A 32 -14.77 -12.79 0.06
CA ASP A 32 -14.74 -11.76 1.10
C ASP A 32 -13.63 -10.72 0.84
N PRO A 33 -13.97 -9.47 0.46
CA PRO A 33 -12.98 -8.43 0.20
C PRO A 33 -12.20 -8.01 1.44
N ASP A 34 -12.69 -8.27 2.65
CA ASP A 34 -12.00 -7.95 3.89
C ASP A 34 -10.94 -9.02 4.26
N LEU A 35 -11.03 -10.22 3.67
CA LEU A 35 -10.00 -11.25 3.81
C LEU A 35 -8.88 -11.04 2.79
N GLN A 36 -7.71 -10.64 3.26
CA GLN A 36 -6.52 -10.49 2.42
C GLN A 36 -5.53 -11.61 2.71
N PRO A 37 -5.14 -12.44 1.72
CA PRO A 37 -4.12 -13.47 1.93
C PRO A 37 -2.81 -12.92 2.50
N THR A 38 -2.44 -11.69 2.11
CA THR A 38 -1.27 -10.97 2.60
C THR A 38 -1.32 -10.66 4.10
N ASP A 39 -2.47 -10.81 4.75
CA ASP A 39 -2.65 -10.59 6.20
C ASP A 39 -2.60 -11.89 7.01
N LEU A 40 -2.56 -13.05 6.35
CA LEU A 40 -2.47 -14.36 7.00
C LEU A 40 -1.06 -14.58 7.59
N ARG A 41 -0.95 -14.64 8.92
CA ARG A 41 0.34 -14.87 9.60
C ARG A 41 0.49 -16.29 10.14
N LEU A 42 -0.62 -16.92 10.49
CA LEU A 42 -0.69 -18.26 11.06
C LEU A 42 -1.91 -18.96 10.48
N ALA A 43 -1.76 -20.21 10.08
CA ALA A 43 -2.92 -21.08 9.85
C ALA A 43 -2.72 -22.42 10.58
N LYS A 44 -3.78 -22.89 11.21
CA LYS A 44 -3.86 -24.24 11.77
C LYS A 44 -4.85 -25.05 10.94
N ILE A 45 -4.39 -26.19 10.40
CA ILE A 45 -5.23 -27.15 9.68
C ILE A 45 -5.47 -28.34 10.62
N ASP A 46 -6.73 -28.56 10.97
CA ASP A 46 -7.15 -29.53 11.99
C ASP A 46 -8.38 -30.28 11.48
N VAL A 47 -8.15 -31.20 10.53
CA VAL A 47 -9.21 -31.92 9.80
C VAL A 47 -9.00 -33.44 9.77
N GLN A 48 -8.12 -33.95 10.63
CA GLN A 48 -7.98 -35.37 10.96
C GLN A 48 -7.89 -36.29 9.73
N GLY A 49 -6.80 -36.14 8.95
CA GLY A 49 -6.49 -37.00 7.80
C GLY A 49 -6.77 -36.38 6.43
N HIS A 50 -7.52 -35.26 6.39
CA HIS A 50 -7.85 -34.52 5.16
C HIS A 50 -6.99 -33.24 4.97
N GLU A 51 -5.79 -33.21 5.56
CA GLU A 51 -4.94 -32.03 5.49
C GLU A 51 -4.46 -31.75 4.05
N VAL A 52 -4.35 -32.78 3.21
CA VAL A 52 -3.93 -32.67 1.81
C VAL A 52 -4.93 -31.83 1.01
N GLU A 53 -6.22 -32.13 1.11
CA GLU A 53 -7.28 -31.45 0.36
C GLU A 53 -7.47 -30.01 0.84
N VAL A 54 -7.35 -29.78 2.16
CA VAL A 54 -7.37 -28.40 2.70
C VAL A 54 -6.18 -27.61 2.14
N LEU A 55 -4.97 -28.19 2.15
CA LEU A 55 -3.79 -27.50 1.65
C LEU A 55 -3.87 -27.24 0.13
N GLN A 56 -4.48 -28.15 -0.64
CA GLN A 56 -4.81 -27.95 -2.06
C GLN A 56 -5.81 -26.79 -2.26
N GLY A 57 -6.87 -26.74 -1.46
CA GLY A 57 -7.88 -25.68 -1.46
C GLY A 57 -7.38 -24.33 -0.91
N MET A 58 -6.16 -24.28 -0.37
CA MET A 58 -5.47 -23.08 0.12
C MET A 58 -4.34 -22.61 -0.81
N ARG A 59 -4.13 -23.22 -1.98
CA ARG A 59 -2.97 -22.93 -2.84
C ARG A 59 -2.85 -21.45 -3.23
N GLY A 60 -3.95 -20.81 -3.61
CA GLY A 60 -4.00 -19.42 -4.01
C GLY A 60 -3.74 -18.45 -2.86
N VAL A 61 -4.33 -18.72 -1.69
CA VAL A 61 -4.14 -17.96 -0.46
C VAL A 61 -2.70 -18.09 0.02
N LEU A 62 -2.20 -19.32 0.18
CA LEU A 62 -0.85 -19.57 0.68
C LEU A 62 0.24 -19.07 -0.25
N ARG A 63 0.00 -19.00 -1.57
CA ARG A 63 0.94 -18.39 -2.51
C ARG A 63 1.10 -16.88 -2.25
N GLN A 64 0.01 -16.21 -1.94
CA GLN A 64 -0.05 -14.76 -1.69
C GLN A 64 0.24 -14.38 -0.23
N ALA A 65 0.21 -15.35 0.69
CA ALA A 65 0.54 -15.13 2.07
C ALA A 65 1.99 -14.62 2.25
N PRO A 66 2.27 -13.87 3.33
CA PRO A 66 3.62 -13.47 3.71
C PRO A 66 4.56 -14.66 3.79
N HIS A 67 5.83 -14.41 3.58
CA HIS A 67 6.85 -15.45 3.63
C HIS A 67 7.02 -16.02 5.05
N GLU A 68 6.71 -15.23 6.06
CA GLU A 68 6.80 -15.56 7.48
C GLU A 68 5.58 -16.35 7.99
N ILE A 69 4.64 -16.71 7.12
CA ILE A 69 3.47 -17.50 7.53
C ILE A 69 3.92 -18.81 8.19
N GLU A 70 3.36 -19.06 9.37
CA GLU A 70 3.48 -20.36 10.03
C GLU A 70 2.24 -21.19 9.72
N LEU A 71 2.44 -22.38 9.17
CA LEU A 71 1.37 -23.37 9.06
C LEU A 71 1.63 -24.50 10.03
N THR A 72 0.60 -24.85 10.78
CA THR A 72 0.61 -26.02 11.64
C THR A 72 -0.51 -26.94 11.22
N LEU A 73 -0.22 -28.23 11.14
CA LEU A 73 -1.21 -29.20 10.73
C LEU A 73 -1.03 -30.50 11.51
N GLU A 74 -2.13 -31.19 11.72
CA GLU A 74 -2.11 -32.53 12.29
C GLU A 74 -1.56 -33.51 11.26
N TYR A 75 -0.69 -34.41 11.70
CA TYR A 75 0.01 -35.35 10.86
C TYR A 75 -0.06 -36.74 11.47
N ASP A 76 -1.25 -37.35 11.34
CA ASP A 76 -1.47 -38.74 11.70
C ASP A 76 -1.51 -39.61 10.43
N LEU A 77 -0.46 -40.41 10.26
CA LEU A 77 -0.30 -41.28 9.09
C LEU A 77 -1.42 -42.32 8.94
N ARG A 78 -2.05 -42.74 10.04
CA ARG A 78 -3.14 -43.73 9.98
C ARG A 78 -4.41 -43.07 9.47
N LEU A 79 -4.71 -41.86 9.93
CA LEU A 79 -5.88 -41.11 9.48
C LEU A 79 -5.72 -40.67 8.02
N GLN A 80 -4.53 -40.24 7.60
CA GLN A 80 -4.26 -39.93 6.20
C GLN A 80 -4.41 -41.16 5.30
N ALA A 81 -3.90 -42.32 5.72
CA ALA A 81 -4.09 -43.56 4.98
C ALA A 81 -5.57 -43.97 4.89
N ALA A 82 -6.35 -43.75 5.96
CA ALA A 82 -7.79 -43.99 5.98
C ALA A 82 -8.56 -43.03 5.04
N ALA A 83 -8.06 -41.80 4.86
CA ALA A 83 -8.54 -40.83 3.88
C ALA A 83 -8.07 -41.12 2.44
N GLY A 84 -7.20 -42.12 2.23
CA GLY A 84 -6.71 -42.52 0.91
C GLY A 84 -5.39 -41.85 0.47
N HIS A 85 -4.73 -41.13 1.37
CA HIS A 85 -3.46 -40.46 1.10
C HIS A 85 -2.25 -41.32 1.46
N SER A 86 -1.16 -41.15 0.70
CA SER A 86 0.11 -41.82 1.02
C SER A 86 0.90 -41.03 2.07
N PRO A 87 1.74 -41.68 2.91
CA PRO A 87 2.58 -40.98 3.89
C PRO A 87 3.50 -39.89 3.31
N GLY A 88 3.85 -39.98 2.03
CA GLY A 88 4.74 -39.00 1.38
C GLY A 88 4.00 -37.82 0.75
N GLU A 89 2.68 -37.89 0.63
CA GLU A 89 1.89 -36.97 -0.17
C GLU A 89 1.84 -35.57 0.42
N LEU A 90 1.51 -35.44 1.70
CA LEU A 90 1.46 -34.14 2.36
C LEU A 90 2.83 -33.43 2.42
N PRO A 91 3.94 -34.10 2.82
CA PRO A 91 5.27 -33.50 2.72
C PRO A 91 5.69 -33.14 1.29
N ALA A 92 5.26 -33.90 0.27
CA ALA A 92 5.54 -33.58 -1.13
C ALA A 92 4.77 -32.35 -1.59
N LEU A 93 3.47 -32.26 -1.26
CA LEU A 93 2.62 -31.11 -1.56
C LEU A 93 3.14 -29.84 -0.87
N ALA A 94 3.52 -29.93 0.41
CA ALA A 94 4.09 -28.79 1.13
C ALA A 94 5.37 -28.27 0.45
N ARG A 95 6.26 -29.17 0.01
CA ARG A 95 7.49 -28.82 -0.74
C ARG A 95 7.19 -28.23 -2.12
N GLU A 96 6.22 -28.77 -2.84
CA GLU A 96 5.74 -28.20 -4.11
C GLU A 96 5.26 -26.74 -3.91
N MET A 97 4.66 -26.46 -2.76
CA MET A 97 4.19 -25.13 -2.37
C MET A 97 5.27 -24.23 -1.78
N GLY A 98 6.53 -24.67 -1.75
CA GLY A 98 7.67 -23.89 -1.27
C GLY A 98 7.84 -23.87 0.25
N PHE A 99 7.24 -24.83 0.96
CA PHE A 99 7.44 -25.00 2.40
C PHE A 99 8.46 -26.08 2.72
N GLU A 100 9.27 -25.81 3.73
CA GLU A 100 10.01 -26.82 4.49
C GLU A 100 9.08 -27.44 5.54
N THR A 101 9.21 -28.75 5.73
CA THR A 101 8.40 -29.53 6.66
C THR A 101 9.23 -29.92 7.87
N ARG A 102 8.72 -29.69 9.07
CA ARG A 102 9.23 -30.28 10.31
C ARG A 102 8.13 -31.10 10.96
N VAL A 103 8.41 -32.34 11.33
CA VAL A 103 7.46 -33.22 12.02
C VAL A 103 7.95 -33.48 13.44
N ALA A 104 7.06 -33.40 14.42
CA ALA A 104 7.32 -33.80 15.80
C ALA A 104 6.02 -34.30 16.45
N GLY A 105 5.99 -35.58 16.81
CA GLY A 105 4.76 -36.24 17.23
C GLY A 105 3.73 -36.28 16.09
N GLN A 106 2.48 -35.98 16.42
CA GLN A 106 1.36 -35.89 15.46
C GLN A 106 1.20 -34.48 14.86
N MET A 107 2.22 -33.62 14.98
CA MET A 107 2.17 -32.27 14.42
C MET A 107 3.24 -32.11 13.34
N MET A 108 2.86 -31.43 12.27
CA MET A 108 3.79 -30.93 11.26
C MET A 108 3.71 -29.41 11.19
N TRP A 109 4.87 -28.78 11.19
CA TRP A 109 5.05 -27.36 10.96
C TRP A 109 5.56 -27.15 9.54
N LEU A 110 4.88 -26.29 8.79
CA LEU A 110 5.33 -25.82 7.49
C LEU A 110 5.80 -24.38 7.62
N ARG A 111 7.04 -24.12 7.18
CA ARG A 111 7.61 -22.77 7.11
C ARG A 111 8.30 -22.62 5.78
N ARG A 112 8.27 -21.43 5.20
CA ARG A 112 9.05 -21.19 3.98
C ARG A 112 10.52 -20.98 4.35
N PRO A 113 11.48 -21.46 3.52
CA PRO A 113 12.90 -21.25 3.75
C PRO A 113 13.25 -19.76 3.63
N LEU A 114 13.42 -19.06 4.76
CA LEU A 114 13.67 -17.62 4.80
C LEU A 114 14.88 -17.19 3.93
N CYS A 115 15.90 -18.05 3.81
CA CYS A 115 17.08 -17.74 3.01
C CYS A 115 16.93 -17.99 1.51
N GLN A 116 15.78 -18.48 1.06
CA GLN A 116 15.43 -18.55 -0.36
C GLN A 116 14.49 -17.40 -0.77
N THR A 117 13.99 -16.61 0.19
CA THR A 117 13.22 -15.39 -0.09
C THR A 117 14.01 -14.42 -0.95
N ARG A 118 13.32 -13.71 -1.84
CA ARG A 118 13.88 -12.51 -2.49
C ARG A 118 13.70 -11.34 -1.54
N TRP A 119 14.78 -10.71 -1.13
CA TRP A 119 14.72 -9.55 -0.26
C TRP A 119 14.86 -8.30 -1.10
N ILE A 120 13.87 -7.40 -1.06
CA ILE A 120 13.87 -6.15 -1.82
C ILE A 120 14.15 -5.01 -0.85
N VAL A 121 15.17 -4.21 -1.12
CA VAL A 121 15.54 -3.06 -0.30
C VAL A 121 15.08 -1.78 -0.99
N ALA A 122 14.28 -0.98 -0.29
CA ALA A 122 14.06 0.40 -0.67
C ALA A 122 15.05 1.30 0.08
N LYS A 123 15.61 2.29 -0.62
CA LYS A 123 16.16 3.45 0.09
C LYS A 123 15.01 4.24 0.68
N TYR A 124 15.02 4.36 1.98
CA TYR A 124 14.14 5.23 2.73
C TYR A 124 15.03 6.07 3.62
N ASP A 125 15.14 7.35 3.28
CA ASP A 125 15.86 8.34 4.06
C ASP A 125 14.92 9.53 4.19
N CYS A 126 14.28 9.68 5.36
CA CYS A 126 13.26 10.71 5.58
C CYS A 126 13.72 11.88 6.49
N PRO A 127 14.73 12.69 6.11
CA PRO A 127 15.07 13.87 6.89
C PRO A 127 14.45 15.16 6.34
N ARG A 128 14.05 15.27 5.05
CA ARG A 128 13.65 16.57 4.46
C ARG A 128 12.54 16.59 3.40
N GLN A 129 12.09 15.45 2.87
CA GLN A 129 11.06 15.40 1.80
C GLN A 129 10.16 14.15 1.93
N ALA A 130 9.41 14.05 3.03
CA ALA A 130 8.61 12.86 3.35
C ALA A 130 7.76 12.36 2.16
N GLY A 131 7.09 13.27 1.44
CA GLY A 131 6.30 12.91 0.26
C GLY A 131 7.10 12.25 -0.87
N ASN A 132 8.30 12.75 -1.17
CA ASN A 132 9.16 12.22 -2.23
C ASN A 132 9.83 10.90 -1.83
N GLN A 133 10.00 10.66 -0.53
CA GLN A 133 10.74 9.50 0.00
C GLN A 133 9.83 8.31 0.31
N LEU A 134 8.52 8.51 0.39
CA LEU A 134 7.56 7.41 0.50
C LEU A 134 7.40 6.63 -0.82
N PHE A 135 7.34 7.30 -1.97
CA PHE A 135 7.17 6.63 -3.27
C PHE A 135 8.24 5.56 -3.59
N PRO A 136 9.55 5.77 -3.31
CA PRO A 136 10.56 4.72 -3.42
C PRO A 136 10.20 3.44 -2.66
N VAL A 137 9.70 3.58 -1.43
CA VAL A 137 9.29 2.44 -0.60
C VAL A 137 8.03 1.78 -1.16
N LEU A 138 7.03 2.57 -1.57
CA LEU A 138 5.80 2.04 -2.16
C LEU A 138 6.09 1.28 -3.47
N ASN A 139 6.98 1.81 -4.31
CA ASN A 139 7.45 1.16 -5.53
C ASN A 139 8.16 -0.17 -5.22
N ALA A 140 9.10 -0.15 -4.27
CA ALA A 140 9.81 -1.35 -3.84
C ALA A 140 8.86 -2.43 -3.28
N GLN A 141 7.82 -2.03 -2.54
CA GLN A 141 6.80 -2.96 -2.04
C GLN A 141 6.00 -3.62 -3.17
N LEU A 142 5.59 -2.84 -4.18
CA LEU A 142 4.88 -3.38 -5.33
C LEU A 142 5.76 -4.32 -6.16
N ILE A 143 7.06 -4.01 -6.28
CA ILE A 143 8.06 -4.90 -6.88
C ILE A 143 8.24 -6.17 -6.04
N ALA A 144 8.32 -6.06 -4.71
CA ALA A 144 8.43 -7.21 -3.82
C ALA A 144 7.26 -8.17 -4.01
N TRP A 145 6.01 -7.68 -4.01
CA TRP A 145 4.84 -8.52 -4.30
C TRP A 145 4.88 -9.17 -5.68
N ALA A 146 5.27 -8.41 -6.71
CA ALA A 146 5.37 -8.93 -8.07
C ALA A 146 6.37 -10.10 -8.18
N LEU A 147 7.47 -10.02 -7.45
CA LEU A 147 8.55 -10.99 -7.48
C LEU A 147 8.37 -12.12 -6.45
N GLY A 148 7.30 -12.09 -5.65
CA GLY A 148 7.13 -12.99 -4.50
C GLY A 148 8.25 -12.84 -3.46
N GLY A 149 8.75 -11.61 -3.29
CA GLY A 149 9.76 -11.24 -2.31
C GLY A 149 9.19 -10.49 -1.11
N THR A 150 10.08 -10.17 -0.17
CA THR A 150 9.78 -9.42 1.04
C THR A 150 10.55 -8.10 1.03
N LEU A 151 9.88 -7.00 1.37
CA LEU A 151 10.52 -5.70 1.53
C LEU A 151 11.33 -5.68 2.84
N VAL A 152 12.56 -5.19 2.78
CA VAL A 152 13.46 -5.03 3.92
C VAL A 152 14.06 -3.62 3.94
N ARG A 153 14.45 -3.18 5.13
CA ARG A 153 14.90 -1.81 5.40
C ARG A 153 16.42 -1.70 5.51
N THR A 154 17.00 -0.57 5.12
CA THR A 154 18.40 -0.26 5.42
C THR A 154 18.56 0.22 6.87
N GLN A 155 19.58 -0.26 7.62
CA GLN A 155 19.83 0.20 9.00
C GLN A 155 20.14 1.69 9.14
N ALA A 156 20.51 2.39 8.06
CA ALA A 156 20.81 3.82 8.08
C ALA A 156 19.66 4.68 8.68
N LEU A 157 18.46 4.11 8.79
CA LEU A 157 17.30 4.69 9.47
C LEU A 157 17.36 4.70 11.00
N LEU A 158 18.28 3.95 11.61
CA LEU A 158 18.45 3.84 13.06
C LEU A 158 19.69 4.60 13.56
N HIS A 159 20.19 5.59 12.81
CA HIS A 159 21.21 6.48 13.36
C HIS A 159 20.66 7.21 14.60
N ARG A 160 20.95 6.62 15.77
CA ARG A 160 20.63 7.06 17.15
C ARG A 160 21.14 8.47 17.49
N HIS A 161 21.75 9.19 16.54
CA HIS A 161 22.41 10.46 16.76
C HIS A 161 21.84 11.65 15.98
N SER A 162 20.94 11.46 15.01
CA SER A 162 20.14 12.57 14.53
C SER A 162 18.87 12.67 15.38
N ARG A 163 18.86 13.61 16.33
CA ARG A 163 17.66 14.06 17.08
C ARG A 163 16.57 14.68 16.17
N LEU A 164 16.63 14.46 14.86
CA LEU A 164 15.65 14.89 13.89
C LEU A 164 14.79 13.68 13.55
N GLY A 165 13.62 13.61 14.17
CA GLY A 165 12.62 12.57 13.94
C GLY A 165 12.21 12.51 12.48
N GLY A 166 12.63 11.44 11.79
CA GLY A 166 12.17 11.15 10.44
C GLY A 166 10.69 10.78 10.39
N CYS A 167 10.19 10.41 9.21
CA CYS A 167 8.83 9.93 8.96
C CYS A 167 8.33 8.89 9.98
N ASP A 168 9.23 8.08 10.54
CA ASP A 168 8.93 7.05 11.55
C ASP A 168 8.43 7.60 12.89
N THR A 169 8.54 8.92 13.11
CA THR A 169 7.91 9.62 14.24
C THR A 169 6.39 9.72 14.07
N TYR A 170 5.91 9.62 12.83
CA TYR A 170 4.55 9.96 12.42
C TYR A 170 3.83 8.85 11.67
N LEU A 171 4.59 7.82 11.23
CA LEU A 171 4.08 6.58 10.66
C LEU A 171 4.68 5.41 11.45
N GLU A 172 3.81 4.51 11.87
CA GLU A 172 4.23 3.25 12.48
C GLU A 172 4.40 2.20 11.37
N TRP A 173 5.59 1.58 11.30
CA TRP A 173 5.80 0.48 10.38
C TRP A 173 5.02 -0.75 10.84
N LEU A 174 4.26 -1.35 9.92
CA LEU A 174 3.63 -2.63 10.16
C LEU A 174 4.68 -3.75 10.14
N PRO A 175 4.47 -4.85 10.90
CA PRO A 175 5.46 -5.92 11.06
C PRO A 175 5.95 -6.55 9.75
N THR A 176 5.13 -6.53 8.70
CA THR A 176 5.40 -7.08 7.36
C THR A 176 6.59 -6.49 6.63
N ALA A 177 7.10 -5.34 7.08
CA ALA A 177 8.29 -4.69 6.52
C ALA A 177 9.31 -4.31 7.60
N SER A 178 9.30 -5.02 8.74
CA SER A 178 10.11 -4.65 9.90
C SER A 178 11.58 -5.10 9.79
N MET A 179 11.90 -6.08 8.96
CA MET A 179 13.27 -6.61 8.91
C MET A 179 14.27 -5.64 8.28
N THR A 180 15.45 -5.52 8.88
CA THR A 180 16.59 -4.81 8.29
C THR A 180 17.50 -5.74 7.48
N ILE A 181 18.34 -5.18 6.61
CA ILE A 181 19.37 -5.92 5.87
C ILE A 181 20.26 -6.75 6.81
N GLU A 182 20.60 -6.21 7.98
CA GLU A 182 21.47 -6.85 8.97
C GLU A 182 20.78 -8.02 9.65
N GLU A 183 19.49 -7.89 9.96
CA GLU A 183 18.68 -9.00 10.47
C GLU A 183 18.59 -10.13 9.43
N VAL A 184 18.37 -9.78 8.15
CA VAL A 184 18.41 -10.76 7.06
C VAL A 184 19.80 -11.40 6.95
N LYS A 185 20.89 -10.63 7.03
CA LYS A 185 22.25 -11.15 6.96
C LYS A 185 22.62 -12.03 8.15
N LEU A 186 22.07 -11.74 9.33
CA LEU A 186 22.25 -12.58 10.51
C LEU A 186 21.53 -13.92 10.34
N MET A 187 20.31 -13.91 9.79
CA MET A 187 19.53 -15.11 9.53
C MET A 187 20.05 -15.91 8.31
N CYS A 188 20.57 -15.20 7.31
CA CYS A 188 21.02 -15.74 6.04
C CYS A 188 22.43 -15.20 5.71
N PRO A 189 23.47 -15.74 6.36
CA PRO A 189 24.85 -15.25 6.22
C PRO A 189 25.36 -15.27 4.77
N ASN A 190 24.85 -16.20 3.97
CA ASN A 190 25.22 -16.38 2.57
C ASN A 190 24.41 -15.51 1.59
N ALA A 191 23.42 -14.75 2.06
CA ALA A 191 22.64 -13.86 1.20
C ALA A 191 23.58 -12.84 0.54
N THR A 192 23.52 -12.67 -0.77
CA THR A 192 24.34 -11.68 -1.48
C THR A 192 23.60 -10.34 -1.54
N ILE A 193 24.32 -9.22 -1.51
CA ILE A 193 23.71 -7.90 -1.75
C ILE A 193 23.98 -7.52 -3.20
N GLU A 194 22.92 -7.32 -3.96
CA GLU A 194 22.98 -6.89 -5.35
C GLU A 194 22.35 -5.50 -5.45
N ARG A 195 23.01 -4.57 -6.15
CA ARG A 195 22.44 -3.25 -6.41
C ARG A 195 21.87 -3.21 -7.81
N TRP A 196 20.59 -2.87 -7.89
CA TRP A 196 19.90 -2.49 -9.10
C TRP A 196 19.71 -0.98 -9.09
N THR A 197 20.78 -0.26 -9.44
CA THR A 197 20.75 1.20 -9.49
C THR A 197 20.31 1.65 -10.88
N PRO A 198 19.09 2.18 -11.06
CA PRO A 198 18.74 2.81 -12.33
C PRO A 198 19.70 3.99 -12.59
N PRO A 199 20.03 4.30 -13.84
CA PRO A 199 20.89 5.43 -14.17
C PRO A 199 20.32 6.71 -13.54
N THR A 200 21.12 7.36 -12.69
CA THR A 200 20.73 8.47 -11.81
C THR A 200 20.50 9.80 -12.54
N ARG A 201 20.69 9.86 -13.86
CA ARG A 201 20.57 11.09 -14.65
C ARG A 201 19.45 10.98 -15.67
N ALA A 202 18.42 11.81 -15.49
CA ALA A 202 17.61 12.56 -16.48
C ALA A 202 17.34 11.98 -17.88
N GLY A 203 17.48 10.67 -18.10
CA GLY A 203 16.87 9.94 -19.20
C GLY A 203 15.50 9.43 -18.77
N PRO A 204 14.67 8.92 -19.69
CA PRO A 204 13.42 8.28 -19.32
C PRO A 204 13.75 7.01 -18.53
N GLN A 205 13.75 7.09 -17.20
CA GLN A 205 13.90 5.94 -16.28
C GLN A 205 13.02 4.77 -16.73
N ALA A 206 11.83 5.07 -17.24
CA ALA A 206 10.92 4.14 -17.88
C ALA A 206 11.57 3.25 -18.95
N GLU A 207 12.43 3.79 -19.82
CA GLU A 207 13.08 3.00 -20.88
C GLU A 207 14.15 2.06 -20.29
N HIS A 208 14.87 2.50 -19.25
CA HIS A 208 15.76 1.61 -18.50
C HIS A 208 14.97 0.46 -17.86
N PHE A 209 13.84 0.76 -17.20
CA PHE A 209 13.00 -0.29 -16.62
C PHE A 209 12.37 -1.22 -17.64
N ARG A 210 12.14 -0.74 -18.87
CA ARG A 210 11.59 -1.55 -19.96
C ARG A 210 12.62 -2.49 -20.58
N THR A 211 13.91 -2.11 -20.62
CA THR A 211 14.95 -2.80 -21.41
C THR A 211 16.07 -3.42 -20.57
N SER A 212 16.24 -3.01 -19.31
CA SER A 212 17.32 -3.48 -18.46
C SER A 212 17.13 -4.96 -18.11
N PRO A 213 18.18 -5.79 -18.24
CA PRO A 213 18.13 -7.19 -17.80
C PRO A 213 17.89 -7.24 -16.28
N THR A 214 16.69 -7.67 -15.88
CA THR A 214 16.27 -7.78 -14.47
C THR A 214 16.84 -9.01 -13.76
N VAL A 215 17.91 -9.61 -14.29
CA VAL A 215 18.40 -10.94 -13.90
C VAL A 215 18.77 -11.02 -12.41
N SER A 216 19.21 -9.92 -11.80
CA SER A 216 19.52 -9.82 -10.36
C SER A 216 18.29 -9.94 -9.47
N LEU A 217 17.19 -9.28 -9.83
CA LEU A 217 15.93 -9.26 -9.07
C LEU A 217 15.28 -10.64 -8.91
N LEU A 218 15.71 -11.64 -9.69
CA LEU A 218 15.09 -12.95 -9.74
C LEU A 218 15.79 -14.00 -8.87
N LYS A 219 17.00 -13.74 -8.36
CA LYS A 219 17.76 -14.72 -7.57
C LYS A 219 17.15 -14.91 -6.17
N HIS A 220 16.74 -16.13 -5.88
CA HIS A 220 16.33 -16.55 -4.54
C HIS A 220 17.50 -16.37 -3.55
N GLY A 221 17.22 -15.82 -2.37
CA GLY A 221 18.21 -15.56 -1.32
C GLY A 221 19.09 -14.32 -1.52
N ALA A 222 18.91 -13.57 -2.62
CA ALA A 222 19.59 -12.28 -2.81
C ALA A 222 18.84 -11.13 -2.13
N ILE A 223 19.60 -10.17 -1.62
CA ILE A 223 19.14 -8.87 -1.13
C ILE A 223 19.35 -7.86 -2.27
N THR A 224 18.26 -7.46 -2.92
CA THR A 224 18.30 -6.56 -4.07
C THR A 224 17.91 -5.15 -3.68
N ASP A 225 18.87 -4.24 -3.72
CA ASP A 225 18.65 -2.80 -3.56
C ASP A 225 18.15 -2.19 -4.87
N VAL A 226 16.90 -1.74 -4.88
CA VAL A 226 16.25 -1.17 -6.08
C VAL A 226 16.54 0.33 -6.27
N GLY A 227 17.39 0.91 -5.43
CA GLY A 227 17.82 2.30 -5.53
C GLY A 227 16.70 3.31 -5.30
N ASP A 228 16.88 4.50 -5.87
CA ASP A 228 15.99 5.65 -5.70
C ASP A 228 14.84 5.58 -6.73
N LEU A 229 13.80 4.79 -6.43
CA LEU A 229 12.59 4.66 -7.25
C LEU A 229 11.63 5.85 -7.05
N VAL A 230 12.10 7.07 -7.30
CA VAL A 230 11.40 8.31 -6.98
C VAL A 230 10.17 8.61 -7.85
N ALA A 231 10.04 8.01 -9.04
CA ALA A 231 8.95 8.33 -9.96
C ALA A 231 7.74 7.37 -9.83
N PRO A 232 6.49 7.90 -9.75
CA PRO A 232 5.27 7.10 -9.60
C PRO A 232 4.82 6.33 -10.87
N ASN A 233 5.60 6.41 -11.96
CA ASN A 233 5.27 5.75 -13.24
C ASN A 233 6.26 4.62 -13.61
N ILE A 234 7.14 4.24 -12.68
CA ILE A 234 8.14 3.18 -12.91
C ILE A 234 7.47 1.81 -13.12
N LEU A 235 6.33 1.56 -12.45
CA LEU A 235 5.70 0.25 -12.42
C LEU A 235 5.04 -0.14 -13.75
N ASP A 236 4.50 0.81 -14.51
CA ASP A 236 4.00 0.55 -15.86
C ASP A 236 5.12 0.11 -16.80
N ALA A 237 6.25 0.82 -16.75
CA ALA A 237 7.43 0.46 -17.52
C ALA A 237 7.99 -0.91 -17.10
N PHE A 238 8.01 -1.17 -15.80
CA PHE A 238 8.46 -2.44 -15.25
C PHE A 238 7.54 -3.60 -15.65
N ALA A 239 6.22 -3.42 -15.61
CA ALA A 239 5.24 -4.43 -16.04
C ALA A 239 5.38 -4.81 -17.53
N LEU A 240 5.95 -3.93 -18.34
CA LEU A 240 6.23 -4.15 -19.76
C LEU A 240 7.62 -4.76 -20.05
N ASN A 241 8.47 -4.95 -19.03
CA ASN A 241 9.80 -5.49 -19.21
C ASN A 241 9.74 -6.96 -19.69
N PRO A 242 10.33 -7.32 -20.85
CA PRO A 242 10.29 -8.67 -21.38
C PRO A 242 11.13 -9.69 -20.59
N HIS A 243 12.05 -9.21 -19.76
CA HIS A 243 12.91 -10.03 -18.89
C HIS A 243 12.25 -10.37 -17.54
N LEU A 244 11.08 -9.81 -17.22
CA LEU A 244 10.29 -10.28 -16.09
C LEU A 244 9.62 -11.62 -16.39
N SER A 245 9.53 -12.47 -15.37
CA SER A 245 8.76 -13.70 -15.47
C SER A 245 7.30 -13.37 -15.81
N GLN A 246 6.63 -14.25 -16.57
CA GLN A 246 5.22 -14.07 -16.88
C GLN A 246 4.38 -13.89 -15.61
N HIS A 247 4.70 -14.63 -14.55
CA HIS A 247 4.04 -14.49 -13.25
C HIS A 247 4.18 -13.07 -12.69
N ALA A 248 5.40 -12.52 -12.64
CA ALA A 248 5.63 -11.17 -12.10
C ALA A 248 4.89 -10.10 -12.90
N ARG A 249 4.87 -10.20 -14.24
CA ARG A 249 4.11 -9.29 -15.10
C ARG A 249 2.61 -9.38 -14.83
N THR A 250 2.05 -10.58 -14.77
CA THR A 250 0.63 -10.78 -14.47
C THR A 250 0.29 -10.23 -13.07
N THR A 251 1.15 -10.44 -12.09
CA THR A 251 0.95 -9.91 -10.73
C THR A 251 0.93 -8.38 -10.71
N LEU A 252 1.90 -7.72 -11.36
CA LEU A 252 1.90 -6.24 -11.48
C LEU A 252 0.66 -5.73 -12.20
N GLN A 253 0.31 -6.32 -13.34
CA GLN A 253 -0.89 -5.95 -14.09
C GLN A 253 -2.16 -6.11 -13.24
N THR A 254 -2.23 -7.15 -12.42
CA THR A 254 -3.33 -7.38 -11.49
C THR A 254 -3.37 -6.31 -10.39
N LEU A 255 -2.22 -5.97 -9.80
CA LEU A 255 -2.11 -4.90 -8.80
C LEU A 255 -2.53 -3.54 -9.38
N LEU A 256 -2.16 -3.25 -10.63
CA LEU A 256 -2.45 -2.01 -11.34
C LEU A 256 -3.84 -1.98 -11.98
N ARG A 257 -4.61 -3.07 -11.95
CA ARG A 257 -5.93 -3.18 -12.60
C ARG A 257 -6.92 -2.10 -12.14
N LYS A 258 -6.83 -1.71 -10.86
CA LYS A 258 -7.69 -0.65 -10.26
C LYS A 258 -7.09 0.76 -10.41
N GLY A 259 -6.00 0.91 -11.16
CA GLY A 259 -5.24 2.16 -11.28
C GLY A 259 -4.04 2.21 -10.33
N VAL A 260 -3.03 2.98 -10.72
CA VAL A 260 -1.74 3.05 -9.99
C VAL A 260 -1.90 3.69 -8.60
N LEU A 261 -2.81 4.66 -8.44
CA LEU A 261 -3.12 5.27 -7.14
C LEU A 261 -3.67 4.23 -6.15
N ALA A 262 -4.59 3.36 -6.59
CA ALA A 262 -5.14 2.32 -5.74
C ALA A 262 -4.07 1.28 -5.35
N ALA A 263 -3.14 0.97 -6.26
CA ALA A 263 -1.99 0.10 -5.96
C ALA A 263 -1.07 0.73 -4.91
N TYR A 264 -0.75 2.02 -5.04
CA TYR A 264 0.03 2.74 -4.03
C TYR A 264 -0.66 2.85 -2.68
N GLY A 265 -1.99 3.08 -2.64
CA GLY A 265 -2.72 3.10 -1.39
C GLY A 265 -2.74 1.72 -0.71
N ARG A 266 -2.81 0.63 -1.49
CA ARG A 266 -2.66 -0.73 -0.96
C ARG A 266 -1.27 -0.95 -0.38
N ALA A 267 -0.22 -0.57 -1.11
CA ALA A 267 1.16 -0.66 -0.64
C ALA A 267 1.35 0.14 0.66
N PHE A 268 0.85 1.38 0.70
CA PHE A 268 0.90 2.24 1.88
C PHE A 268 0.24 1.59 3.09
N LYS A 269 -1.00 1.09 2.95
CA LYS A 269 -1.74 0.42 4.02
C LYS A 269 -1.05 -0.86 4.53
N SER A 270 -0.30 -1.55 3.67
CA SER A 270 0.45 -2.76 4.05
C SER A 270 1.75 -2.50 4.82
N LEU A 271 2.25 -1.27 4.73
CA LEU A 271 3.53 -0.85 5.29
C LEU A 271 3.39 0.03 6.52
N PHE A 272 2.36 0.87 6.55
CA PHE A 272 2.24 1.95 7.50
C PHE A 272 0.88 1.99 8.17
N SER A 273 0.88 2.29 9.46
CA SER A 273 -0.29 2.80 10.18
C SER A 273 -0.03 4.23 10.67
N PHE A 274 -1.10 5.02 10.71
CA PHE A 274 -1.07 6.31 11.37
C PHE A 274 -1.27 6.13 12.88
N PRO A 275 -0.63 6.95 13.73
CA PRO A 275 -0.86 6.96 15.16
C PRO A 275 -2.35 7.14 15.49
N VAL A 276 -2.83 6.40 16.50
CA VAL A 276 -4.23 6.47 16.98
C VAL A 276 -4.66 7.90 17.36
N ALA A 277 -3.71 8.73 17.79
CA ALA A 277 -3.93 10.15 18.10
C ALA A 277 -4.52 10.94 16.92
N TYR A 278 -4.09 10.66 15.69
CA TYR A 278 -4.64 11.32 14.49
C TYR A 278 -6.09 10.92 14.23
N ALA A 279 -6.42 9.64 14.38
CA ALA A 279 -7.79 9.15 14.27
C ALA A 279 -8.71 9.80 15.32
N ASN A 280 -8.23 9.94 16.55
CA ASN A 280 -8.99 10.62 17.61
C ASN A 280 -9.19 12.11 17.32
N SER A 281 -8.16 12.80 16.82
CA SER A 281 -8.26 14.21 16.41
C SER A 281 -9.28 14.41 15.29
N LEU A 282 -9.24 13.56 14.25
CA LEU A 282 -10.19 13.61 13.15
C LEU A 282 -11.62 13.32 13.62
N ARG A 283 -11.83 12.27 14.44
CA ARG A 283 -13.15 11.97 15.02
C ARG A 283 -13.69 13.13 15.86
N ALA A 284 -12.84 13.78 16.66
CA ALA A 284 -13.26 14.93 17.45
C ALA A 284 -13.75 16.08 16.55
N GLN A 285 -13.06 16.33 15.43
CA GLN A 285 -13.45 17.36 14.46
C GLN A 285 -14.70 16.98 13.65
N LEU A 286 -14.84 15.71 13.25
CA LEU A 286 -15.97 15.21 12.46
C LEU A 286 -17.21 14.82 13.27
N SER A 287 -17.10 14.66 14.59
CA SER A 287 -18.23 14.23 15.44
C SER A 287 -19.42 15.19 15.42
N ARG A 288 -19.19 16.43 14.98
CA ARG A 288 -20.24 17.44 14.79
C ARG A 288 -20.94 17.33 13.42
N SER A 289 -20.48 16.42 12.57
CA SER A 289 -20.82 16.35 11.14
C SER A 289 -21.17 14.94 10.64
N HIS A 290 -21.59 14.02 11.53
CA HIS A 290 -21.77 12.57 11.27
C HIS A 290 -22.64 12.11 10.07
N LYS A 291 -23.24 13.02 9.30
CA LYS A 291 -24.02 12.71 8.08
C LYS A 291 -23.59 13.49 6.83
N GLN A 292 -22.54 14.30 6.92
CA GLN A 292 -22.11 15.17 5.84
C GLN A 292 -21.03 14.50 5.00
N ARG A 293 -21.12 14.66 3.69
CA ARG A 293 -20.04 14.27 2.76
C ARG A 293 -18.77 15.06 3.11
N VAL A 294 -17.63 14.40 3.12
CA VAL A 294 -16.32 15.01 3.38
C VAL A 294 -15.58 15.22 2.05
N VAL A 295 -15.30 16.48 1.71
CA VAL A 295 -14.55 16.89 0.52
C VAL A 295 -13.14 17.26 0.96
N GLY A 296 -12.14 16.56 0.42
CA GLY A 296 -10.72 16.91 0.58
C GLY A 296 -10.27 17.88 -0.49
N VAL A 297 -9.49 18.87 -0.10
CA VAL A 297 -8.86 19.84 -1.00
C VAL A 297 -7.40 19.97 -0.61
N HIS A 298 -6.52 19.57 -1.51
CA HIS A 298 -5.08 19.71 -1.34
C HIS A 298 -4.54 20.66 -2.41
N VAL A 299 -4.00 21.79 -1.95
CA VAL A 299 -3.46 22.83 -2.83
C VAL A 299 -2.03 23.13 -2.42
N ARG A 300 -1.10 22.78 -3.31
CA ARG A 300 0.32 23.09 -3.12
C ARG A 300 0.61 24.48 -3.66
N HIS A 301 1.27 25.30 -2.85
CA HIS A 301 1.88 26.52 -3.33
C HIS A 301 3.35 26.27 -3.67
N GLN A 302 3.83 26.79 -4.79
CA GLN A 302 5.26 26.88 -5.05
C GLN A 302 5.61 28.36 -5.16
N SER A 303 6.48 28.83 -4.27
CA SER A 303 6.87 30.24 -4.17
C SER A 303 7.70 30.74 -5.37
N VAL A 304 8.13 29.86 -6.28
CA VAL A 304 9.05 30.19 -7.37
C VAL A 304 8.30 30.34 -8.70
N SER A 305 8.01 31.61 -9.03
CA SER A 305 7.94 32.23 -10.37
C SER A 305 7.05 31.69 -11.50
N GLN A 306 6.38 30.53 -11.40
CA GLN A 306 5.52 30.06 -12.50
C GLN A 306 4.05 30.44 -12.26
N GLN A 307 3.58 31.45 -13.02
CA GLN A 307 2.18 31.88 -13.08
C GLN A 307 1.18 30.71 -13.22
N TRP A 308 1.63 29.60 -13.79
CA TRP A 308 0.81 28.42 -14.05
C TRP A 308 0.40 27.67 -12.78
N TRP A 309 1.22 27.65 -11.72
CA TRP A 309 0.81 27.02 -10.44
C TRP A 309 -0.40 27.71 -9.84
N GLY A 310 -0.42 29.04 -9.80
CA GLY A 310 -1.58 29.80 -9.32
C GLY A 310 -2.86 29.48 -10.10
N ALA A 311 -2.75 29.17 -11.39
CA ALA A 311 -3.89 28.74 -12.21
C ALA A 311 -4.36 27.32 -11.84
N ILE A 312 -3.44 26.38 -11.60
CA ILE A 312 -3.76 25.02 -11.13
C ILE A 312 -4.42 25.07 -9.75
N GLU A 313 -3.91 25.89 -8.83
CA GLU A 313 -4.50 26.13 -7.52
C GLU A 313 -5.94 26.63 -7.67
N ASN A 314 -6.15 27.68 -8.47
CA ASN A 314 -7.47 28.25 -8.70
C ASN A 314 -8.44 27.22 -9.31
N ALA A 315 -7.99 26.41 -10.27
CA ALA A 315 -8.78 25.34 -10.85
C ALA A 315 -9.18 24.29 -9.80
N THR A 316 -8.25 23.91 -8.93
CA THR A 316 -8.48 22.96 -7.83
C THR A 316 -9.53 23.50 -6.85
N LEU A 317 -9.37 24.76 -6.42
CA LEU A 317 -10.30 25.43 -5.50
C LEU A 317 -11.69 25.61 -6.14
N TYR A 318 -11.74 25.98 -7.42
CA TYR A 318 -12.99 26.15 -8.15
C TYR A 318 -13.77 24.83 -8.26
N ALA A 319 -13.09 23.74 -8.64
CA ALA A 319 -13.72 22.42 -8.74
C ALA A 319 -14.24 21.92 -7.39
N ALA A 320 -13.46 22.11 -6.32
CA ALA A 320 -13.89 21.78 -4.97
C ALA A 320 -15.12 22.60 -4.55
N ASN A 321 -15.15 23.90 -4.87
CA ASN A 321 -16.30 24.77 -4.58
C ASN A 321 -17.56 24.31 -5.33
N LEU A 322 -17.43 23.95 -6.61
CA LEU A 322 -18.56 23.44 -7.38
C LEU A 322 -19.12 22.14 -6.78
N ALA A 323 -18.25 21.23 -6.33
CA ALA A 323 -18.66 20.00 -5.66
C ALA A 323 -19.33 20.26 -4.29
N ALA A 324 -18.83 21.24 -3.54
CA ALA A 324 -19.34 21.63 -2.22
C ALA A 324 -20.72 22.30 -2.29
N ARG A 325 -21.07 22.98 -3.38
CA ARG A 325 -22.38 23.68 -3.51
C ARG A 325 -23.60 22.75 -3.57
N GLN A 326 -23.40 21.49 -3.92
CA GLN A 326 -24.49 20.56 -4.21
C GLN A 326 -25.20 20.04 -2.95
N GLN A 327 -24.56 20.08 -1.78
CA GLN A 327 -25.09 19.53 -0.53
C GLN A 327 -24.32 20.04 0.69
N ASP A 328 -24.90 19.88 1.88
CA ASP A 328 -24.20 20.22 3.13
C ASP A 328 -23.02 19.26 3.32
N CYS A 329 -21.83 19.82 3.54
CA CYS A 329 -20.59 19.07 3.47
C CYS A 329 -19.58 19.53 4.53
N VAL A 330 -18.53 18.74 4.73
CA VAL A 330 -17.32 19.14 5.44
C VAL A 330 -16.19 19.24 4.44
N VAL A 331 -15.47 20.35 4.42
CA VAL A 331 -14.34 20.54 3.53
C VAL A 331 -13.06 20.50 4.36
N VAL A 332 -12.24 19.47 4.14
CA VAL A 332 -10.90 19.33 4.72
C VAL A 332 -9.91 19.97 3.76
N VAL A 333 -9.21 21.01 4.21
CA VAL A 333 -8.24 21.73 3.37
C VAL A 333 -6.82 21.57 3.92
N SER A 334 -5.90 21.21 3.03
CA SER A 334 -4.46 21.39 3.20
C SER A 334 -3.99 22.44 2.18
N THR A 335 -3.46 23.54 2.69
CA THR A 335 -2.85 24.61 1.89
C THR A 335 -1.86 25.40 2.73
N GLU A 336 -0.78 25.87 2.11
CA GLU A 336 0.24 26.70 2.75
C GLU A 336 -0.17 28.19 2.80
N LEU A 337 -1.25 28.59 2.11
CA LEU A 337 -1.65 30.00 1.98
C LEU A 337 -2.94 30.32 2.72
N SER A 338 -2.81 31.08 3.82
CA SER A 338 -3.94 31.55 4.64
C SER A 338 -4.96 32.40 3.87
N THR A 339 -4.53 33.14 2.85
CA THR A 339 -5.40 33.94 1.98
C THR A 339 -6.37 33.08 1.16
N ARG A 340 -5.97 31.87 0.76
CA ARG A 340 -6.80 30.94 -0.01
C ARG A 340 -7.92 30.33 0.84
N LEU A 341 -7.66 30.09 2.12
CA LEU A 341 -8.68 29.62 3.06
C LEU A 341 -9.85 30.60 3.18
N ARG A 342 -9.58 31.91 3.10
CA ARG A 342 -10.62 32.95 3.11
C ARG A 342 -11.53 32.82 1.88
N THR A 343 -10.94 32.71 0.68
CA THR A 343 -11.68 32.53 -0.56
C THR A 343 -12.54 31.26 -0.55
N LEU A 344 -12.01 30.15 -0.01
CA LEU A 344 -12.80 28.93 0.15
C LEU A 344 -13.97 29.13 1.11
N ARG A 345 -13.73 29.76 2.25
CA ARG A 345 -14.78 30.03 3.25
C ARG A 345 -15.91 30.89 2.68
N GLU A 346 -15.58 31.90 1.89
CA GLU A 346 -16.57 32.75 1.21
C GLU A 346 -17.35 31.99 0.13
N GLY A 347 -16.68 31.11 -0.62
CA GLY A 347 -17.29 30.32 -1.69
C GLY A 347 -18.16 29.15 -1.22
N MET A 348 -17.85 28.57 -0.06
CA MET A 348 -18.42 27.32 0.46
C MET A 348 -19.34 27.56 1.67
N SER A 349 -20.27 28.51 1.56
CA SER A 349 -21.15 28.93 2.68
C SER A 349 -22.02 27.81 3.27
N ARG A 350 -22.22 26.70 2.55
CA ARG A 350 -22.99 25.52 2.99
C ARG A 350 -22.15 24.43 3.66
N CYS A 351 -20.83 24.59 3.73
CA CYS A 351 -19.95 23.56 4.26
C CYS A 351 -19.15 24.02 5.47
N ALA A 352 -18.93 23.10 6.40
CA ALA A 352 -18.00 23.31 7.50
C ALA A 352 -16.56 23.19 6.98
N LEU A 353 -15.75 24.24 7.15
CA LEU A 353 -14.35 24.21 6.76
C LEU A 353 -13.48 23.70 7.91
N LEU A 354 -12.86 22.54 7.72
CA LEU A 354 -11.83 21.99 8.61
C LEU A 354 -10.46 22.27 8.00
N ASN A 355 -9.73 23.20 8.59
CA ASN A 355 -8.33 23.41 8.26
C ASN A 355 -7.47 22.47 9.12
N VAL A 356 -6.55 21.75 8.50
CA VAL A 356 -5.61 20.93 9.28
C VAL A 356 -4.70 21.89 10.08
N PRO A 357 -4.62 21.77 11.41
CA PRO A 357 -3.90 22.74 12.23
C PRO A 357 -2.42 22.75 11.86
N GLN A 358 -1.89 23.92 11.52
CA GLN A 358 -0.45 24.15 11.55
C GLN A 358 -0.03 24.53 12.97
N PRO A 359 1.10 24.02 13.50
CA PRO A 359 1.58 24.36 14.82
C PRO A 359 1.85 25.86 14.88
N ALA A 360 1.45 26.48 15.99
CA ALA A 360 1.66 27.91 16.21
C ALA A 360 3.17 28.21 16.16
N GLY A 361 3.58 29.18 15.33
CA GLY A 361 4.98 29.54 15.09
C GLY A 361 5.57 28.98 13.80
N ALA A 362 4.79 28.27 12.98
CA ALA A 362 5.15 27.89 11.61
C ALA A 362 5.06 29.07 10.62
N ASP A 363 5.51 30.26 11.00
CA ASP A 363 5.66 31.38 10.06
C ASP A 363 6.77 31.03 9.06
N LEU A 364 6.31 30.48 7.94
CA LEU A 364 7.03 30.19 6.71
C LEU A 364 7.51 31.51 6.12
N TYR A 365 8.83 31.79 6.11
CA TYR A 365 9.55 32.51 5.03
C TYR A 365 11.00 32.81 5.48
N ASP A 366 11.90 31.81 5.44
CA ASP A 366 13.34 32.10 5.32
C ASP A 366 13.87 31.87 3.89
N GLY A 367 13.02 31.42 2.97
CA GLY A 367 13.38 31.25 1.56
C GLY A 367 14.30 30.06 1.25
N THR A 368 14.67 29.22 2.23
CA THR A 368 15.61 28.11 2.01
C THR A 368 14.98 26.70 2.00
N GLN A 369 13.67 26.57 2.21
CA GLN A 369 13.02 25.26 2.40
C GLN A 369 12.04 24.91 1.27
N PHE A 370 12.59 24.51 0.12
CA PHE A 370 11.86 24.05 -1.07
C PHE A 370 11.55 22.55 -1.03
N SER A 371 10.74 22.08 -0.07
CA SER A 371 10.22 20.72 -0.17
C SER A 371 8.75 20.66 0.15
N ASP A 372 8.09 19.59 -0.33
CA ASP A 372 6.77 19.15 0.13
C ASP A 372 6.83 18.91 1.66
N HIS A 373 6.88 19.99 2.44
CA HIS A 373 6.94 20.13 3.90
C HIS A 373 8.34 19.98 4.55
N GLY A 374 9.17 21.02 4.42
CA GLY A 374 10.43 21.17 5.16
C GLY A 374 10.25 21.10 6.69
N ASN A 375 11.17 20.40 7.38
CA ASN A 375 11.32 20.22 8.86
C ASN A 375 10.07 19.99 9.75
N GLN A 376 8.86 19.97 9.21
CA GLN A 376 7.57 19.88 9.91
C GLN A 376 6.82 18.62 9.47
N SER A 377 7.49 17.47 9.46
CA SER A 377 6.94 16.18 9.04
C SER A 377 5.63 15.79 9.76
N GLY A 378 5.37 16.34 10.96
CA GLY A 378 4.15 16.06 11.72
C GLY A 378 2.87 16.66 11.16
N THR A 379 2.91 17.89 10.63
CA THR A 379 1.73 18.50 9.97
C THR A 379 1.42 17.77 8.69
N PHE A 380 2.45 17.49 7.89
CA PHE A 380 2.30 16.75 6.65
C PHE A 380 1.60 15.40 6.85
N MET A 381 2.01 14.62 7.86
CA MET A 381 1.41 13.31 8.10
C MET A 381 -0.02 13.40 8.62
N GLN A 382 -0.33 14.43 9.42
CA GLN A 382 -1.70 14.71 9.81
C GLN A 382 -2.56 15.12 8.61
N GLU A 383 -2.05 15.99 7.73
CA GLU A 383 -2.72 16.37 6.48
C GLU A 383 -2.97 15.16 5.60
N LEU A 384 -1.95 14.33 5.41
CA LEU A 384 -2.01 13.09 4.65
C LEU A 384 -3.05 12.12 5.22
N PHE A 385 -3.11 11.98 6.55
CA PHE A 385 -4.14 11.18 7.21
C PHE A 385 -5.53 11.75 6.93
N PHE A 386 -5.75 13.04 7.20
CA PHE A 386 -7.06 13.68 7.09
C PHE A 386 -7.59 13.63 5.66
N LEU A 387 -6.75 13.99 4.68
CA LEU A 387 -7.09 13.92 3.26
C LEU A 387 -7.29 12.48 2.78
N GLY A 388 -6.61 11.49 3.37
CA GLY A 388 -6.82 10.08 3.08
C GLY A 388 -8.20 9.55 3.50
N GLN A 389 -8.90 10.23 4.42
CA GLN A 389 -10.20 9.82 4.96
C GLN A 389 -11.42 10.48 4.30
N VAL A 390 -11.24 11.27 3.24
CA VAL A 390 -12.33 12.01 2.57
C VAL A 390 -13.13 11.15 1.59
N ASP A 391 -14.35 11.57 1.23
CA ASP A 391 -15.22 10.89 0.25
C ASP A 391 -14.86 11.24 -1.20
N VAL A 392 -14.37 12.47 -1.40
CA VAL A 392 -13.86 12.96 -2.67
C VAL A 392 -12.65 13.85 -2.42
N LEU A 393 -11.57 13.64 -3.15
CA LEU A 393 -10.36 14.46 -3.06
C LEU A 393 -10.15 15.25 -4.34
N PHE A 394 -9.96 16.56 -4.22
CA PHE A 394 -9.42 17.41 -5.26
C PHE A 394 -7.99 17.76 -4.90
N THR A 395 -7.04 17.43 -5.76
CA THR A 395 -5.63 17.72 -5.51
C THR A 395 -4.92 18.20 -6.75
N THR A 396 -3.99 19.12 -6.53
CA THR A 396 -3.06 19.63 -7.54
C THR A 396 -2.21 18.50 -8.14
N ALA A 397 -2.28 18.31 -9.46
CA ALA A 397 -1.44 17.37 -10.18
C ALA A 397 0.05 17.74 -10.03
N GLY A 398 0.92 16.73 -9.84
CA GLY A 398 2.34 16.92 -9.57
C GLY A 398 2.72 17.16 -8.12
N SER A 399 1.76 17.36 -7.19
CA SER A 399 2.09 17.34 -5.76
C SER A 399 2.28 15.90 -5.27
N THR A 400 3.39 15.62 -4.61
CA THR A 400 3.65 14.29 -4.02
C THR A 400 2.79 14.04 -2.79
N GLY A 401 2.61 15.04 -1.92
CA GLY A 401 1.63 14.99 -0.83
C GLY A 401 0.21 14.73 -1.33
N GLY A 402 -0.20 15.47 -2.37
CA GLY A 402 -1.47 15.26 -3.07
C GLY A 402 -1.63 13.86 -3.64
N ALA A 403 -0.61 13.32 -4.31
CA ALA A 403 -0.62 11.99 -4.89
C ALA A 403 -0.66 10.88 -3.82
N LEU A 404 -0.01 11.05 -2.67
CA LEU A 404 -0.08 10.09 -1.56
C LEU A 404 -1.46 10.08 -0.91
N ALA A 405 -2.08 11.25 -0.70
CA ALA A 405 -3.45 11.34 -0.21
C ALA A 405 -4.43 10.69 -1.21
N ALA A 406 -4.28 11.02 -2.50
CA ALA A 406 -5.04 10.42 -3.60
C ALA A 406 -4.91 8.90 -3.64
N SER A 407 -3.72 8.37 -3.37
CA SER A 407 -3.49 6.92 -3.34
C SER A 407 -4.33 6.23 -2.26
N GLN A 408 -4.39 6.81 -1.06
CA GLN A 408 -5.22 6.28 0.03
C GLN A 408 -6.73 6.36 -0.29
N VAL A 409 -7.19 7.49 -0.83
CA VAL A 409 -8.60 7.70 -1.22
C VAL A 409 -9.01 6.72 -2.32
N ALA A 410 -8.17 6.55 -3.36
CA ALA A 410 -8.42 5.62 -4.45
C ALA A 410 -8.44 4.16 -3.97
N HIS A 411 -7.53 3.77 -3.06
CA HIS A 411 -7.53 2.43 -2.46
C HIS A 411 -8.82 2.13 -1.67
N ALA A 412 -9.38 3.13 -1.00
CA ALA A 412 -10.67 3.04 -0.33
C ALA A 412 -11.88 2.99 -1.29
N GLY A 413 -11.66 3.00 -2.61
CA GLY A 413 -12.72 2.98 -3.62
C GLY A 413 -13.45 4.32 -3.78
N ARG A 414 -12.83 5.43 -3.37
CA ARG A 414 -13.42 6.77 -3.34
C ARG A 414 -12.91 7.63 -4.51
N LYS A 415 -13.56 8.77 -4.72
CA LYS A 415 -13.30 9.60 -5.91
C LYS A 415 -12.09 10.50 -5.71
N VAL A 416 -11.19 10.50 -6.70
CA VAL A 416 -10.03 11.38 -6.75
C VAL A 416 -10.09 12.20 -8.03
N HIS A 417 -9.89 13.51 -7.90
CA HIS A 417 -9.74 14.42 -9.02
C HIS A 417 -8.35 15.06 -8.97
N LEU A 418 -7.57 14.84 -10.03
CA LEU A 418 -6.29 15.53 -10.23
C LEU A 418 -6.53 16.78 -11.06
N CYS A 419 -6.13 17.93 -10.54
CA CYS A 419 -6.38 19.23 -11.11
C CYS A 419 -5.11 19.83 -11.72
N SER A 420 -5.27 20.45 -12.88
CA SER A 420 -4.24 21.16 -13.64
C SER A 420 -4.80 22.51 -14.12
N ILE A 421 -4.01 23.23 -14.93
CA ILE A 421 -4.45 24.46 -15.60
C ILE A 421 -5.58 24.21 -16.60
N ASP A 422 -5.66 23.00 -17.18
CA ASP A 422 -6.67 22.61 -18.17
C ASP A 422 -7.93 21.99 -17.53
N GLY A 423 -8.05 22.06 -16.20
CA GLY A 423 -9.14 21.50 -15.42
C GLY A 423 -8.76 20.25 -14.62
N CYS A 424 -9.79 19.61 -14.04
CA CYS A 424 -9.66 18.44 -13.19
C CYS A 424 -10.16 17.18 -13.87
N VAL A 425 -9.45 16.07 -13.69
CA VAL A 425 -9.79 14.77 -14.27
C VAL A 425 -9.98 13.75 -13.15
N GLU A 426 -11.03 12.92 -13.24
CA GLU A 426 -11.21 11.80 -12.32
C GLU A 426 -10.09 10.76 -12.53
N ALA A 427 -9.31 10.51 -11.48
CA ALA A 427 -8.09 9.71 -11.52
C ALA A 427 -8.16 8.43 -10.68
N THR A 428 -9.33 8.08 -10.14
CA THR A 428 -9.48 6.89 -9.29
C THR A 428 -8.98 5.61 -9.96
N ALA A 429 -9.20 5.47 -11.27
CA ALA A 429 -8.73 4.34 -12.09
C ALA A 429 -7.59 4.72 -13.07
N ALA A 430 -6.86 5.81 -12.78
CA ALA A 430 -5.79 6.28 -13.64
C ALA A 430 -4.66 5.25 -13.77
N LYS A 431 -4.19 5.03 -15.01
CA LYS A 431 -3.07 4.13 -15.30
C LYS A 431 -1.73 4.72 -14.87
N ALA A 432 -1.57 6.03 -14.96
CA ALA A 432 -0.38 6.75 -14.55
C ALA A 432 -0.74 7.89 -13.58
N VAL A 433 0.24 8.36 -12.79
CA VAL A 433 0.09 9.60 -12.03
C VAL A 433 0.96 10.66 -12.70
N PRO A 434 0.38 11.79 -13.15
CA PRO A 434 1.16 12.88 -13.70
C PRO A 434 2.09 13.41 -12.61
N TYR A 435 3.38 13.16 -12.81
CA TYR A 435 4.46 13.71 -12.00
C TYR A 435 5.10 14.80 -12.85
N TYR A 436 5.11 16.04 -12.39
CA TYR A 436 5.73 17.16 -13.11
C TYR A 436 7.17 17.33 -12.60
N PRO A 437 8.19 16.77 -13.26
CA PRO A 437 9.56 17.17 -12.97
C PRO A 437 9.79 18.56 -13.59
N PHE A 438 9.43 19.61 -12.85
CA PHE A 438 9.84 21.03 -12.92
C PHE A 438 10.09 21.78 -14.25
N ASP A 439 10.12 21.17 -15.44
CA ASP A 439 10.42 21.82 -16.71
C ASP A 439 9.54 21.27 -17.86
N ASN A 440 8.57 22.08 -18.31
CA ASN A 440 7.94 22.07 -19.65
C ASN A 440 7.06 20.89 -20.13
N ASP A 441 6.40 20.11 -19.26
CA ASP A 441 5.65 18.93 -19.73
C ASP A 441 4.11 19.07 -19.81
N HIS A 442 3.62 20.12 -20.48
CA HIS A 442 2.21 20.21 -20.91
C HIS A 442 1.78 19.02 -21.79
N GLU A 443 2.74 18.33 -22.44
CA GLU A 443 2.47 17.18 -23.27
C GLU A 443 2.14 15.92 -22.45
N GLN A 444 2.87 15.68 -21.35
CA GLN A 444 2.52 14.61 -20.40
C GLN A 444 1.09 14.77 -19.85
N TRP A 445 0.68 15.99 -19.53
CA TRP A 445 -0.70 16.23 -19.07
C TRP A 445 -1.74 15.97 -20.16
N ARG A 446 -1.48 16.40 -21.39
CA ARG A 446 -2.36 16.09 -22.54
C ARG A 446 -2.48 14.59 -22.78
N ARG A 447 -1.36 13.85 -22.71
CA ARG A 447 -1.35 12.38 -22.80
C ARG A 447 -2.14 11.75 -21.65
N PHE A 448 -1.95 12.22 -20.42
CA PHE A 448 -2.70 11.78 -19.25
C PHE A 448 -4.22 11.99 -19.45
N LYS A 449 -4.65 13.18 -19.85
CA LYS A 449 -6.07 13.50 -20.11
C LYS A 449 -6.67 12.57 -21.16
N SER A 450 -5.94 12.29 -22.25
CA SER A 450 -6.41 11.35 -23.29
C SER A 450 -6.53 9.90 -22.83
N SER A 451 -5.83 9.53 -21.74
CA SER A 451 -5.83 8.15 -21.19
C SER A 451 -6.90 7.92 -20.13
N CYS A 452 -7.53 8.98 -19.63
CA CYS A 452 -8.61 8.89 -18.66
C CYS A 452 -9.96 8.68 -19.36
N PRO A 453 -10.76 7.67 -18.95
CA PRO A 453 -12.00 7.29 -19.64
C PRO A 453 -13.14 8.32 -19.55
N CYS A 454 -12.96 9.44 -18.83
CA CYS A 454 -14.01 10.42 -18.52
C CYS A 454 -13.61 11.88 -18.81
N ALA A 455 -12.63 12.12 -19.71
CA ALA A 455 -12.13 13.46 -20.01
C ALA A 455 -13.15 14.38 -20.71
#